data_AF-A0A9Q0QDE6-F1
#
_entry.id   AF-A0A9Q0QDE6-F1
#
_cell.length_a   1.000
_cell.length_b   1.000
_cell.length_c   1.000
_cell.angle_alpha   90.00
_cell.angle_beta   90.00
_cell.angle_gamma   90.00
#
_symmetry.space_group_name_H-M   'P 1'
#
loop_
_entity.id
_entity.type
_entity.pdbx_description
1 polymer ?
#
loop_
_entity_poly.entity_id
_entity_poly.type
_entity_poly.pdbx_seq_one_letter_code
_entity_poly.pdbx_strand_id
1 'polypeptide(L)'
;MAPHGEAIAGAYKRTSAFSEPPRLSKDSLHRTKSDISFELTKEVIDINLPPISEVEDAKCECCGMSEECTPGYIDRVRNKFLGRWICGLCTEAVKEEMEKNGGHKEEGLNAHMSACATFNKFGRAYPVLSQAEAMREMLKKNATRAKSFGPKGAQKMAGIPRSSSCIAAITKDMGDLKLKK
;
A
#
# COMPACT_ATOMS: atom_id res chain seq x y z
N MET A 1 11.16 -19.25 -26.47
CA MET A 1 10.50 -20.51 -26.08
C MET A 1 10.47 -20.62 -24.56
N ALA A 2 9.28 -20.46 -24.00
CA ALA A 2 8.74 -21.11 -22.80
C ALA A 2 7.23 -21.31 -23.08
N PRO A 3 6.61 -22.42 -22.65
CA PRO A 3 5.56 -23.10 -23.43
C PRO A 3 4.14 -22.56 -23.21
N HIS A 4 3.29 -22.83 -24.21
CA HIS A 4 1.86 -22.52 -24.29
C HIS A 4 1.07 -23.18 -23.14
N GLY A 5 0.30 -22.39 -22.38
CA GLY A 5 -0.66 -22.89 -21.40
C GLY A 5 -2.06 -22.91 -21.99
N GLU A 6 -2.56 -24.11 -22.29
CA GLU A 6 -3.92 -24.35 -22.80
C GLU A 6 -4.98 -24.15 -21.70
N ALA A 7 -6.13 -23.58 -22.08
CA ALA A 7 -7.26 -23.35 -21.19
C ALA A 7 -8.03 -24.65 -20.95
N ILE A 8 -8.05 -25.11 -19.69
CA ILE A 8 -8.79 -26.29 -19.26
C ILE A 8 -10.26 -25.91 -19.07
N ALA A 9 -11.14 -26.33 -19.98
CA ALA A 9 -12.59 -26.23 -19.83
C ALA A 9 -13.07 -27.25 -18.79
N GLY A 10 -13.23 -26.81 -17.54
CA GLY A 10 -13.83 -27.62 -16.48
C GLY A 10 -15.36 -27.61 -16.57
N ALA A 11 -15.95 -28.76 -16.91
CA ALA A 11 -17.39 -28.99 -16.84
C ALA A 11 -17.85 -29.14 -15.38
N TYR A 12 -18.19 -28.04 -14.72
CA TYR A 12 -18.86 -28.08 -13.43
C TYR A 12 -20.37 -28.20 -13.65
N LYS A 13 -20.96 -29.33 -13.22
CA LYS A 13 -22.41 -29.49 -13.14
C LYS A 13 -22.93 -28.61 -12.00
N ARG A 14 -23.61 -27.50 -12.35
CA ARG A 14 -24.28 -26.62 -11.39
C ARG A 14 -25.67 -27.19 -11.08
N THR A 15 -25.84 -27.86 -9.95
CA THR A 15 -27.17 -28.17 -9.40
C THR A 15 -27.71 -26.92 -8.72
N SER A 16 -28.54 -26.14 -9.40
CA SER A 16 -29.28 -25.03 -8.80
C SER A 16 -30.76 -25.41 -8.66
N ALA A 17 -31.14 -25.88 -7.47
CA ALA A 17 -32.53 -25.82 -7.04
C ALA A 17 -32.81 -24.40 -6.53
N PHE A 18 -33.15 -23.50 -7.45
CA PHE A 18 -33.77 -22.21 -7.12
C PHE A 18 -34.98 -22.05 -8.04
N SER A 19 -36.15 -21.91 -7.43
CA SER A 19 -37.42 -21.68 -8.12
C SER A 19 -37.33 -20.40 -8.96
N GLU A 20 -37.64 -20.48 -10.26
CA GLU A 20 -37.74 -19.33 -11.15
C GLU A 20 -38.85 -18.39 -10.62
N PRO A 21 -38.59 -17.10 -10.38
CA PRO A 21 -39.64 -16.18 -9.96
C PRO A 21 -40.61 -15.93 -11.11
N PRO A 22 -41.92 -15.68 -10.84
CA PRO A 22 -42.92 -15.54 -11.88
C PRO A 22 -42.56 -14.38 -12.82
N ARG A 23 -42.59 -14.65 -14.13
CA ARG A 23 -42.34 -13.64 -15.15
C ARG A 23 -43.45 -12.60 -15.11
N LEU A 24 -43.09 -11.39 -14.70
CA LEU A 24 -43.95 -10.21 -14.78
C LEU A 24 -44.35 -9.96 -16.25
N SER A 25 -45.66 -9.80 -16.46
CA SER A 25 -46.28 -9.48 -17.74
C SER A 25 -45.67 -8.21 -18.35
N LYS A 26 -45.33 -8.24 -19.64
CA LYS A 26 -44.66 -7.14 -20.36
C LYS A 26 -45.63 -6.10 -20.94
N ASP A 27 -46.93 -6.25 -20.72
CA ASP A 27 -47.94 -5.54 -21.54
C ASP A 27 -48.37 -4.16 -21.02
N SER A 28 -47.72 -3.58 -20.02
CA SER A 28 -48.06 -2.19 -19.62
C SER A 28 -46.91 -1.33 -19.06
N LEU A 29 -45.65 -1.77 -19.17
CA LEU A 29 -44.53 -0.91 -18.80
C LEU A 29 -44.11 -0.04 -19.98
N HIS A 30 -44.93 0.95 -20.31
CA HIS A 30 -44.48 2.03 -21.19
C HIS A 30 -43.41 2.81 -20.40
N ARG A 31 -42.16 2.81 -20.87
CA ARG A 31 -41.18 3.77 -20.34
C ARG A 31 -41.74 5.16 -20.57
N THR A 32 -42.00 5.90 -19.50
CA THR A 32 -42.28 7.33 -19.58
C THR A 32 -41.07 7.96 -20.25
N LYS A 33 -41.20 8.32 -21.53
CA LYS A 33 -40.20 9.13 -22.22
C LYS A 33 -40.38 10.54 -21.67
N SER A 34 -39.39 11.01 -20.93
CA SER A 34 -39.38 12.39 -20.46
C SER A 34 -39.13 13.31 -21.67
N ASP A 35 -39.98 14.33 -21.85
CA ASP A 35 -39.92 15.26 -22.99
C ASP A 35 -38.61 16.06 -23.08
N ILE A 36 -37.80 16.05 -22.01
CA ILE A 36 -36.44 16.58 -21.97
C ILE A 36 -35.49 15.95 -23.01
N SER A 37 -35.75 14.73 -23.51
CA SER A 37 -34.89 14.13 -24.55
C SER A 37 -35.05 14.80 -25.92
N PHE A 38 -36.15 15.51 -26.19
CA PHE A 38 -36.38 16.17 -27.49
C PHE A 38 -36.00 17.65 -27.47
N GLU A 39 -36.08 18.32 -26.31
CA GLU A 39 -35.62 19.70 -26.15
C GLU A 39 -34.09 19.84 -26.18
N LEU A 40 -33.34 18.83 -25.72
CA LEU A 40 -31.87 18.83 -25.83
C LEU A 40 -31.35 18.79 -27.28
N THR A 41 -32.17 18.32 -28.24
CA THR A 41 -31.80 18.32 -29.66
C THR A 41 -32.15 19.61 -30.39
N LYS A 42 -33.04 20.44 -29.84
CA LYS A 42 -33.49 21.70 -30.47
C LYS A 42 -32.76 22.91 -29.93
N GLU A 43 -32.28 22.85 -28.70
CA GLU A 43 -31.27 23.77 -28.22
C GLU A 43 -29.89 23.13 -28.46
N VAL A 44 -29.36 23.36 -29.66
CA VAL A 44 -27.90 23.46 -29.80
C VAL A 44 -27.51 24.68 -28.98
N ILE A 45 -27.49 24.52 -27.66
CA ILE A 45 -26.76 25.40 -26.79
C ILE A 45 -25.34 25.26 -27.31
N ASP A 46 -24.86 26.31 -27.96
CA ASP A 46 -23.43 26.56 -28.12
C ASP A 46 -22.89 26.71 -26.70
N ILE A 47 -22.78 25.57 -26.00
CA ILE A 47 -22.00 25.46 -24.79
C ILE A 47 -20.60 25.60 -25.35
N ASN A 48 -20.15 26.84 -25.42
CA ASN A 48 -18.77 27.24 -25.53
C ASN A 48 -18.11 26.76 -24.23
N LEU A 49 -18.04 25.43 -24.08
CA LEU A 49 -17.37 24.78 -22.99
C LEU A 49 -15.91 25.16 -23.19
N PRO A 50 -15.26 25.80 -22.20
CA PRO A 50 -13.86 26.14 -22.35
C PRO A 50 -13.12 24.87 -22.78
N PRO A 51 -12.19 24.97 -23.75
CA PRO A 51 -11.44 23.81 -24.23
C PRO A 51 -10.97 23.02 -23.03
N ILE A 52 -11.30 21.73 -23.00
CA ILE A 52 -10.80 20.83 -21.97
C ILE A 52 -9.29 20.99 -22.03
N SER A 53 -8.69 21.51 -20.94
CA SER A 53 -7.25 21.65 -20.81
C SER A 53 -6.66 20.27 -21.06
N GLU A 54 -6.09 20.05 -22.25
CA GLU A 54 -5.58 18.76 -22.67
C GLU A 54 -4.59 18.27 -21.61
N VAL A 55 -4.89 17.10 -21.06
CA VAL A 55 -4.09 16.46 -20.03
C VAL A 55 -3.11 15.54 -20.74
N GLU A 56 -1.84 15.60 -20.35
CA GLU A 56 -0.77 14.80 -20.95
C GLU A 56 -0.22 13.80 -19.93
N ASP A 57 0.19 12.62 -20.40
CA ASP A 57 0.89 11.63 -19.59
C ASP A 57 2.36 12.02 -19.41
N ALA A 58 2.73 12.41 -18.18
CA ALA A 58 4.08 12.85 -17.87
C ALA A 58 4.81 11.88 -16.93
N LYS A 59 5.96 11.36 -17.38
CA LYS A 59 6.75 10.39 -16.61
C LYS A 59 7.62 11.06 -15.55
N CYS A 60 7.39 10.74 -14.28
CA CYS A 60 8.17 11.25 -13.15
C CYS A 60 9.65 10.85 -13.25
N GLU A 61 10.55 11.83 -13.10
CA GLU A 61 12.00 11.63 -13.17
C GLU A 61 12.59 10.92 -11.93
N CYS A 62 11.88 10.94 -10.79
CA CYS A 62 12.28 10.22 -9.58
C CYS A 62 11.92 8.73 -9.64
N CYS A 63 10.62 8.44 -9.80
CA CYS A 63 10.07 7.10 -9.60
C CYS A 63 9.70 6.38 -10.92
N GLY A 64 9.77 7.06 -12.05
CA GLY A 64 9.50 6.51 -13.37
C GLY A 64 8.03 6.17 -13.65
N MET A 65 7.11 6.48 -12.74
CA MET A 65 5.67 6.31 -12.97
C MET A 65 5.12 7.49 -13.78
N SER A 66 4.15 7.22 -14.65
CA SER A 66 3.43 8.25 -15.39
C SER A 66 2.26 8.79 -14.57
N GLU A 67 1.99 10.08 -14.71
CA GLU A 67 0.84 10.77 -14.11
C GLU A 67 0.20 11.66 -15.18
N GLU A 68 -1.12 11.62 -15.28
CA GLU A 68 -1.92 12.47 -16.16
C GLU A 68 -1.96 13.90 -15.58
N CYS A 69 -1.37 14.87 -16.29
CA CYS A 69 -1.21 16.23 -15.78
C CYS A 69 -1.46 17.30 -16.85
N THR A 70 -1.97 18.45 -16.42
CA THR A 70 -2.06 19.61 -17.32
C THR A 70 -0.66 20.20 -17.58
N PRO A 71 -0.35 20.69 -18.78
CA PRO A 71 0.94 21.31 -19.09
C PRO A 71 1.32 22.44 -18.12
N GLY A 72 0.34 23.28 -17.76
CA GLY A 72 0.56 24.34 -16.78
C GLY A 72 0.91 23.83 -15.38
N TYR A 73 0.45 22.65 -14.97
CA TYR A 73 0.90 22.02 -13.72
C TYR A 73 2.32 21.49 -13.85
N ILE A 74 2.66 20.85 -14.98
CA ILE A 74 4.01 20.36 -15.28
C ILE A 74 5.04 21.48 -15.16
N ASP A 75 4.76 22.63 -15.77
CA ASP A 75 5.66 23.79 -15.72
C ASP A 75 5.82 24.34 -14.30
N ARG A 76 4.72 24.41 -13.53
CA ARG A 76 4.79 24.84 -12.12
C ARG A 76 5.66 23.92 -11.28
N VAL A 77 5.61 22.61 -11.51
CA VAL A 77 6.44 21.63 -10.80
C VAL A 77 7.89 21.75 -11.23
N ARG A 78 8.18 21.80 -12.54
CA ARG A 78 9.54 22.01 -13.05
C ARG A 78 10.20 23.27 -12.48
N ASN A 79 9.46 24.37 -12.43
CA ASN A 79 9.95 25.62 -11.84
C ASN A 79 10.28 25.51 -10.33
N LYS A 80 9.62 24.61 -9.61
CA LYS A 80 9.89 24.38 -8.17
C LYS A 80 11.07 23.45 -7.93
N PHE A 81 11.30 22.48 -8.82
CA PHE A 81 12.25 21.37 -8.62
C PHE A 81 13.38 21.36 -9.66
N LEU A 82 14.04 22.50 -9.85
CA LEU A 82 15.26 22.61 -10.67
C LEU A 82 15.09 22.11 -12.10
N GLY A 83 13.93 22.40 -12.70
CA GLY A 83 13.59 22.00 -14.07
C GLY A 83 13.07 20.57 -14.21
N ARG A 84 13.00 19.79 -13.12
CA ARG A 84 12.58 18.39 -13.16
C ARG A 84 11.08 18.22 -12.96
N TRP A 85 10.49 17.36 -13.77
CA TRP A 85 9.12 16.89 -13.57
C TRP A 85 9.09 15.72 -12.59
N ILE A 86 8.34 15.87 -11.51
CA ILE A 86 8.15 14.85 -10.48
C ILE A 86 6.66 14.70 -10.16
N CYS A 87 6.20 13.47 -9.92
CA CYS A 87 4.79 13.21 -9.61
C CYS A 87 4.37 13.82 -8.27
N GLY A 88 3.05 13.89 -8.02
CA GLY A 88 2.50 14.45 -6.79
C GLY A 88 3.05 13.78 -5.51
N LEU A 89 3.25 12.46 -5.53
CA LEU A 89 3.81 11.73 -4.38
C LEU A 89 5.30 12.05 -4.13
N CYS A 90 6.10 12.12 -5.20
CA CYS A 90 7.51 12.51 -5.08
C CYS A 90 7.65 13.98 -4.69
N THR A 91 6.72 14.85 -5.09
CA THR A 91 6.67 16.26 -4.67
C THR A 91 6.58 16.37 -3.15
N GLU A 92 5.67 15.66 -2.51
CA GLU A 92 5.55 15.70 -1.04
C GLU A 92 6.77 15.08 -0.34
N ALA A 93 7.30 13.98 -0.88
CA ALA A 93 8.50 13.36 -0.33
C ALA A 93 9.74 14.27 -0.44
N VAL A 94 9.91 14.99 -1.55
CA VAL A 94 11.01 15.96 -1.70
C VAL A 94 10.86 17.13 -0.73
N LYS A 95 9.64 17.62 -0.47
CA LYS A 95 9.43 18.66 0.55
C LYS A 95 9.85 18.18 1.93
N GLU A 96 9.50 16.95 2.30
CA GLU A 96 9.93 16.35 3.57
C GLU A 96 11.46 16.23 3.65
N GLU A 97 12.12 15.80 2.57
CA GLU A 97 13.59 15.75 2.52
C GLU A 97 14.23 17.15 2.55
N MET A 98 13.61 18.16 1.96
CA MET A 98 14.09 19.54 2.06
C MET A 98 14.03 20.03 3.51
N GLU A 99 12.96 19.72 4.25
CA GLU A 99 12.85 20.08 5.68
C GLU A 99 13.94 19.40 6.52
N LYS A 100 14.27 18.14 6.23
CA LYS A 100 15.36 17.40 6.89
C LYS A 100 16.75 17.98 6.59
N ASN A 101 16.97 18.47 5.37
CA ASN A 101 18.26 18.99 4.90
C ASN A 101 18.35 20.53 5.02
N GLY A 102 17.77 21.12 6.07
CA GLY A 102 17.91 22.55 6.36
C GLY A 102 17.28 23.50 5.33
N GLY A 103 16.35 23.02 4.52
CA GLY A 103 15.65 23.80 3.49
C GLY A 103 16.37 23.87 2.14
N HIS A 104 17.50 23.18 1.97
CA HIS A 104 18.25 23.17 0.71
C HIS A 104 17.50 22.35 -0.36
N LYS A 105 16.94 23.04 -1.36
CA LYS A 105 16.17 22.44 -2.46
C LYS A 105 16.92 21.35 -3.22
N GLU A 106 18.16 21.63 -3.61
CA GLU A 106 18.98 20.70 -4.39
C GLU A 106 19.31 19.44 -3.60
N GLU A 107 19.69 19.60 -2.34
CA GLU A 107 20.03 18.49 -1.45
C GLU A 107 18.82 17.60 -1.17
N GLY A 108 17.67 18.19 -0.82
CA GLY A 108 16.43 17.44 -0.61
C GLY A 108 15.96 16.70 -1.87
N LEU A 109 16.05 17.34 -3.04
CA LEU A 109 15.73 16.70 -4.31
C LEU A 109 16.68 15.53 -4.61
N ASN A 110 17.99 15.72 -4.44
CA ASN A 110 18.99 14.69 -4.69
C ASN A 110 18.87 13.50 -3.72
N ALA A 111 18.65 13.78 -2.43
CA ALA A 111 18.39 12.77 -1.41
C ALA A 111 17.21 11.88 -1.80
N HIS A 112 16.07 12.48 -2.15
CA HIS A 112 14.90 11.71 -2.58
C HIS A 112 15.16 10.94 -3.88
N MET A 113 15.80 11.54 -4.90
CA MET A 113 16.08 10.85 -6.17
C MET A 113 16.95 9.61 -5.95
N SER A 114 17.97 9.71 -5.09
CA SER A 114 18.86 8.60 -4.78
C SER A 114 18.13 7.46 -4.04
N ALA A 115 17.28 7.80 -3.07
CA ALA A 115 16.45 6.84 -2.36
C ALA A 115 15.43 6.17 -3.30
N CYS A 116 14.78 6.96 -4.16
CA CYS A 116 13.80 6.49 -5.12
C CYS A 116 14.44 5.57 -6.18
N ALA A 117 15.63 5.91 -6.69
CA ALA A 117 16.38 5.07 -7.60
C ALA A 117 16.75 3.71 -6.98
N THR A 118 17.18 3.72 -5.72
CA THR A 118 17.49 2.49 -4.97
C THR A 118 16.24 1.64 -4.77
N PHE A 119 15.13 2.26 -4.37
CA PHE A 119 13.85 1.59 -4.23
C PHE A 119 13.37 0.99 -5.55
N ASN A 120 13.48 1.70 -6.67
CA ASN A 120 13.07 1.20 -7.97
C ASN A 120 13.91 0.02 -8.44
N LYS A 121 15.23 0.06 -8.20
CA LYS A 121 16.15 -1.00 -8.61
C LYS A 121 15.95 -2.30 -7.83
N PHE A 122 15.62 -2.21 -6.54
CA PHE A 122 15.54 -3.39 -5.66
C PHE A 122 14.15 -3.58 -5.06
N GLY A 123 13.63 -2.57 -4.35
CA GLY A 123 12.33 -2.61 -3.68
C GLY A 123 11.15 -2.94 -4.60
N ARG A 124 11.03 -2.19 -5.70
CA ARG A 124 9.94 -2.38 -6.68
C ARG A 124 10.18 -3.58 -7.58
N ALA A 125 11.40 -3.75 -8.10
CA ALA A 125 11.72 -4.81 -9.05
C ALA A 125 11.75 -6.21 -8.42
N TYR A 126 12.15 -6.31 -7.14
CA TYR A 126 12.29 -7.58 -6.42
C TYR A 126 11.65 -7.56 -5.03
N PRO A 127 10.31 -7.43 -4.91
CA PRO A 127 9.63 -7.24 -3.62
C PRO A 127 9.92 -8.34 -2.60
N VAL A 128 10.03 -9.60 -3.04
CA VAL A 128 10.31 -10.76 -2.19
C VAL A 128 11.73 -10.70 -1.61
N LEU A 129 12.72 -10.26 -2.40
CA LEU A 129 14.09 -10.11 -1.91
C LEU A 129 14.18 -8.98 -0.89
N SER A 130 13.49 -7.87 -1.12
CA SER A 130 13.42 -6.76 -0.16
C SER A 130 12.72 -7.17 1.14
N GLN A 131 11.65 -7.96 1.07
CA GLN A 131 11.01 -8.53 2.25
C GLN A 131 11.97 -9.46 3.02
N ALA A 132 12.66 -10.36 2.33
CA ALA A 132 13.63 -11.26 2.94
C ALA A 132 14.81 -10.50 3.59
N GLU A 133 15.26 -9.42 2.96
CA GLU A 133 16.27 -8.53 3.53
C GLU A 133 15.78 -7.82 4.80
N ALA A 134 14.56 -7.29 4.80
CA ALA A 134 13.96 -6.70 6.00
C ALA A 134 13.84 -7.71 7.14
N MET A 135 13.39 -8.94 6.86
CA MET A 135 13.33 -10.03 7.86
C MET A 135 14.73 -10.36 8.40
N ARG A 136 15.74 -10.42 7.52
CA ARG A 136 17.13 -10.66 7.91
C ARG A 136 17.66 -9.53 8.82
N GLU A 137 17.34 -8.28 8.52
CA GLU A 137 17.76 -7.13 9.32
C GLU A 137 17.12 -7.14 10.71
N MET A 138 15.84 -7.47 10.81
CA MET A 138 15.13 -7.63 12.09
C MET A 138 15.80 -8.71 12.97
N LEU A 139 16.10 -9.88 12.40
CA LEU A 139 16.77 -10.96 13.12
C LEU A 139 18.19 -10.55 13.56
N LYS A 140 18.94 -9.84 12.71
CA LYS A 140 20.28 -9.30 13.06
C LYS A 140 20.21 -8.32 14.23
N LYS A 141 19.28 -7.36 14.20
CA LYS A 141 19.06 -6.36 15.27
C LYS A 141 18.67 -7.03 16.60
N ASN A 142 17.86 -8.09 16.54
CA ASN A 142 17.49 -8.87 17.73
C ASN A 142 18.67 -9.67 18.30
N ALA A 143 19.52 -10.24 17.44
CA ALA A 143 20.71 -10.98 17.86
C ALA A 143 21.78 -10.08 18.50
N THR A 144 21.98 -8.85 18.03
CA THR A 144 22.89 -7.88 18.67
C THR A 144 22.36 -7.40 20.01
N ARG A 145 21.04 -7.13 20.12
CA ARG A 145 20.39 -6.82 21.40
C ARG A 145 20.52 -7.95 22.42
N ALA A 146 20.39 -9.21 21.99
CA ALA A 146 20.60 -10.37 22.85
C ALA A 146 22.06 -10.50 23.33
N LYS A 147 23.04 -10.11 22.50
CA LYS A 147 24.46 -10.09 22.88
C LYS A 147 24.83 -8.94 23.83
N SER A 148 24.11 -7.81 23.81
CA SER A 148 24.29 -6.73 24.81
C SER A 148 23.68 -7.05 26.17
N PHE A 149 22.86 -8.10 26.29
CA PHE A 149 22.42 -8.68 27.57
C PHE A 149 23.28 -9.89 27.97
N GLY A 150 24.57 -9.87 27.65
CA GLY A 150 25.52 -10.82 28.23
C GLY A 150 25.61 -10.62 29.75
N PRO A 151 25.52 -11.69 30.57
CA PRO A 151 25.50 -11.60 32.02
C PRO A 151 26.89 -11.22 32.53
N LYS A 152 27.12 -9.94 32.77
CA LYS A 152 28.22 -9.49 33.64
C LYS A 152 27.63 -8.76 34.82
N GLY A 153 27.79 -9.38 35.99
CA GLY A 153 27.52 -8.77 37.28
C GLY A 153 26.25 -9.30 37.92
N ALA A 154 26.40 -10.31 38.77
CA ALA A 154 25.44 -10.60 39.81
C ALA A 154 25.25 -9.36 40.68
N GLN A 155 24.12 -8.67 40.55
CA GLN A 155 23.57 -7.88 41.66
C GLN A 155 22.09 -8.20 41.79
N LYS A 156 21.78 -8.56 43.03
CA LYS A 156 20.53 -9.12 43.51
C LYS A 156 19.41 -8.09 43.35
N MET A 157 18.20 -8.62 43.14
CA MET A 157 16.90 -7.94 43.21
C MET A 157 16.57 -6.90 42.13
N ALA A 158 15.62 -7.28 41.27
CA ALA A 158 14.38 -6.55 40.95
C ALA A 158 13.93 -6.92 39.53
N GLY A 159 13.45 -8.15 39.36
CA GLY A 159 12.74 -8.54 38.14
C GLY A 159 11.29 -8.06 38.23
N ILE A 160 10.83 -7.33 37.21
CA ILE A 160 9.41 -7.01 37.02
C ILE A 160 8.64 -8.35 36.96
N PRO A 161 7.66 -8.59 37.84
CA PRO A 161 6.97 -9.88 37.89
C PRO A 161 6.12 -10.08 36.64
N ARG A 162 6.36 -11.19 35.93
CA ARG A 162 5.48 -11.67 34.87
C ARG A 162 4.12 -12.03 35.50
N SER A 163 3.02 -11.58 34.88
CA SER A 163 1.66 -11.83 35.34
C SER A 163 1.40 -13.33 35.53
N SER A 164 0.96 -13.68 36.74
CA SER A 164 0.80 -15.03 37.28
C SER A 164 -0.41 -15.79 36.73
N SER A 165 -0.59 -15.89 35.41
CA SER A 165 -1.78 -16.50 34.80
C SER A 165 -1.65 -18.00 34.47
N CYS A 166 -0.54 -18.66 34.76
CA CYS A 166 -0.42 -20.11 34.59
C CYS A 166 0.17 -20.77 35.83
N ILE A 167 -0.70 -21.12 36.77
CA ILE A 167 -0.42 -21.99 37.91
C ILE A 167 -0.22 -23.41 37.38
N ALA A 168 1.01 -23.93 37.41
CA ALA A 168 1.25 -25.38 37.38
C ALA A 168 1.14 -25.92 38.82
N ALA A 169 -0.08 -26.15 39.28
CA ALA A 169 -0.39 -26.77 40.57
C ALA A 169 -0.20 -28.29 40.51
N ILE A 170 1.04 -28.79 40.48
CA ILE A 170 1.28 -30.25 40.43
C ILE A 170 2.31 -30.74 41.45
N THR A 171 2.87 -29.90 42.33
CA THR A 171 3.85 -30.40 43.33
C THR A 171 3.61 -29.99 44.77
N LYS A 172 2.40 -29.49 45.13
CA LYS A 172 2.10 -29.15 46.53
C LYS A 172 1.56 -30.30 47.39
N ASP A 173 1.16 -31.43 46.80
CA ASP A 173 0.47 -32.50 47.56
C ASP A 173 1.32 -33.77 47.75
N MET A 174 2.64 -33.64 47.94
CA MET A 174 3.48 -34.77 48.38
C MET A 174 4.17 -34.52 49.73
N GLY A 175 3.67 -33.57 50.53
CA GLY A 175 4.24 -33.22 51.84
C GLY A 175 3.64 -33.94 53.05
N ASP A 176 2.45 -34.55 52.95
CA ASP A 176 1.66 -34.95 54.12
C ASP A 176 1.57 -36.47 54.38
N LEU A 177 2.64 -37.20 54.07
CA LEU A 177 2.76 -38.60 54.48
C LEU A 177 4.20 -38.94 54.88
N LYS A 178 4.56 -38.74 56.17
CA LYS A 178 5.29 -39.76 56.98
C LYS A 178 5.09 -39.56 58.49
N LEU A 179 4.21 -40.42 59.00
CA LEU A 179 4.14 -41.14 60.27
C LEU A 179 5.19 -40.89 61.39
N LYS A 180 4.63 -40.70 62.60
CA LYS A 180 4.93 -41.33 63.91
C LYS A 180 6.38 -41.46 64.40
N LYS A 181 6.59 -40.96 65.63
CA LYS A 181 7.23 -41.74 66.69
C LYS A 181 6.39 -41.65 67.95
#